data_AF-A0A024SHM3-F1
#
_entry.id   AF-A0A024SHM3-F1
#
_cell.length_a   1.000
_cell.length_b   1.000
_cell.length_c   1.000
_cell.angle_alpha   90.00
_cell.angle_beta   90.00
_cell.angle_gamma   90.00
#
_symmetry.space_group_name_H-M   'P 1'
#
loop_
_entity.id
_entity.type
_entity.pdbx_description
1 polymer ?
#
loop_
_entity_poly.entity_id
_entity_poly.type
_entity_poly.pdbx_seq_one_letter_code
_entity_poly.pdbx_strand_id
1 'polypeptide(L)'
;NYPPRFYDNLSKVWLARPALQELDRRNSTAPQSKSSVPTGDCSRDLARFARNGGPDLCHLRGYPEQRGAATMASTSSASSSSRRTHNTKGTALVTIRTSAKDKNFEQHLNDHGVYFSHCRSKVRNIDEIRDRLARKRPSLSPSRFSQGQFKTFRRADDDAVSEDDIMARLIPTICGNTDIHSQQDIIFTELLPITTEDAPKPQSTLLDGAHIHEVHEALRANGQIRPMIVPSKDKNVPVAANFFLEVKRPDGSFLAMKRQACYAGAYGARAMHSLQNYDEEKPVYDGDAHTFSSLYYGGVLHLYSHHVTAPATPGGRPEYHMIEINGHVLTNSREDFLRGVGALRNARDLAKEHRDRLIQAANARA
;
A
#
# COMPACT_ATOMS: atom_id res chain seq x y z
N ASN A 1 0.21 -14.97 2.97
CA ASN A 1 1.56 -15.00 2.38
C ASN A 1 1.46 -14.91 0.88
N TYR A 2 2.44 -14.27 0.26
CA TYR A 2 2.55 -14.20 -1.19
C TYR A 2 2.69 -15.58 -1.84
N PRO A 3 2.22 -15.77 -3.09
CA PRO A 3 2.48 -17.00 -3.81
C PRO A 3 4.00 -17.17 -4.06
N PRO A 4 4.53 -18.40 -4.19
CA PRO A 4 5.96 -18.61 -4.42
C PRO A 4 6.53 -17.81 -5.60
N ARG A 5 5.77 -17.73 -6.71
CA ARG A 5 6.11 -16.97 -7.92
C ARG A 5 6.36 -15.48 -7.66
N PHE A 6 5.69 -14.90 -6.67
CA PHE A 6 5.94 -13.51 -6.27
C PHE A 6 7.39 -13.32 -5.87
N TYR A 7 7.94 -14.22 -5.03
CA TYR A 7 9.33 -14.12 -4.57
C TYR A 7 10.34 -14.46 -5.66
N ASP A 8 10.00 -15.40 -6.55
CA ASP A 8 10.87 -15.81 -7.66
C ASP A 8 11.09 -14.68 -8.68
N ASN A 9 10.14 -13.76 -8.77
CA ASN A 9 10.16 -12.62 -9.69
C ASN A 9 10.78 -11.34 -9.10
N LEU A 10 11.19 -11.34 -7.82
CA LEU A 10 11.82 -10.17 -7.21
C LEU A 10 13.28 -10.05 -7.64
N SER A 11 13.71 -8.84 -8.00
CA SER A 11 15.14 -8.55 -8.24
C SER A 11 15.98 -8.69 -6.97
N LYS A 12 15.35 -8.55 -5.81
CA LYS A 12 15.98 -8.72 -4.48
C LYS A 12 14.97 -9.21 -3.45
N VAL A 13 15.32 -10.26 -2.73
CA VAL A 13 14.53 -10.73 -1.59
C VAL A 13 15.10 -10.17 -0.29
N TRP A 14 14.27 -9.49 0.48
CA TRP A 14 14.55 -8.99 1.81
C TRP A 14 14.12 -10.01 2.87
N LEU A 15 14.89 -10.13 3.95
CA LEU A 15 14.62 -11.00 5.10
C LEU A 15 13.46 -10.46 5.97
N ALA A 16 12.27 -10.42 5.39
CA ALA A 16 11.02 -10.12 6.07
C ALA A 16 10.32 -11.41 6.50
N ARG A 17 9.46 -11.34 7.53
CA ARG A 17 8.73 -12.50 8.06
C ARG A 17 8.03 -13.35 6.99
N PRO A 18 7.31 -12.78 6.00
CA PRO A 18 6.69 -13.58 4.94
C PRO A 18 7.69 -14.34 4.06
N ALA A 19 8.84 -13.73 3.75
CA ALA A 19 9.89 -14.36 2.96
C ALA A 19 10.58 -15.50 3.73
N LEU A 20 10.82 -15.33 5.04
CA LEU A 20 11.35 -16.40 5.89
C LEU A 20 10.38 -17.59 5.96
N GLN A 21 9.08 -17.32 6.11
CA GLN A 21 8.06 -18.37 6.09
C GLN A 21 8.01 -19.11 4.74
N GLU A 22 8.20 -18.41 3.63
CA GLU A 22 8.29 -19.05 2.32
C GLU A 22 9.58 -19.89 2.18
N LEU A 23 10.71 -19.39 2.70
CA LEU A 23 11.97 -20.15 2.74
C LEU A 23 11.81 -21.44 3.55
N ASP A 24 11.24 -21.36 4.75
CA ASP A 24 10.98 -22.53 5.60
C ASP A 24 10.05 -23.53 4.90
N ARG A 25 9.03 -23.05 4.19
CA ARG A 25 8.13 -23.88 3.39
C ARG A 25 8.87 -24.61 2.26
N ARG A 26 9.77 -23.92 1.55
CA ARG A 26 10.61 -24.51 0.50
C ARG A 26 11.56 -25.56 1.08
N ASN A 27 12.22 -25.25 2.21
CA ASN A 27 13.11 -26.20 2.90
C ASN A 27 12.37 -27.45 3.41
N SER A 28 11.13 -27.29 3.86
CA SER A 28 10.29 -28.41 4.32
C SER A 28 9.79 -29.31 3.19
N THR A 29 9.74 -28.79 1.96
CA THR A 29 9.27 -29.52 0.77
C THR A 29 10.40 -30.02 -0.12
N ALA A 30 11.62 -29.50 0.05
CA ALA A 30 12.80 -30.01 -0.61
C ALA A 30 13.05 -31.47 -0.17
N PRO A 31 13.33 -32.40 -1.11
CA PRO A 31 13.71 -33.74 -0.73
C PRO A 31 14.95 -33.65 0.15
N GLN A 32 14.83 -34.09 1.41
CA GLN A 32 15.99 -34.18 2.28
C GLN A 32 17.01 -35.04 1.55
N SER A 33 18.20 -34.50 1.32
CA SER A 33 19.35 -35.33 0.99
C SER A 33 19.39 -36.38 2.07
N LYS A 34 19.13 -37.64 1.73
CA LYS A 34 19.36 -38.75 2.66
C LYS A 34 20.81 -38.59 3.06
N SER A 35 21.06 -38.12 4.28
CA SER A 35 22.36 -38.28 4.88
C SER A 35 22.63 -39.77 4.76
N SER A 36 23.57 -40.15 3.91
CA SER A 36 24.18 -41.46 4.01
C SER A 36 24.90 -41.41 5.35
N VAL A 37 24.17 -41.68 6.43
CA VAL A 37 24.76 -42.09 7.68
C VAL A 37 25.60 -43.29 7.26
N PRO A 38 26.94 -43.23 7.34
CA PRO A 38 27.73 -44.42 7.12
C PRO A 38 27.17 -45.43 8.12
N THR A 39 26.69 -46.57 7.65
CA THR A 39 26.29 -47.69 8.49
C THR A 39 27.56 -48.24 9.12
N GLY A 40 28.14 -47.49 10.05
CA GLY A 40 29.27 -47.84 10.88
C GLY A 40 28.80 -47.73 12.30
N ASP A 41 29.00 -48.80 13.07
CA ASP A 41 28.68 -48.86 14.49
C ASP A 41 29.13 -47.57 15.17
N CYS A 42 28.17 -46.83 15.74
CA CYS A 42 28.47 -45.70 16.59
C CYS A 42 29.17 -46.25 17.83
N SER A 43 30.51 -46.26 17.81
CA SER A 43 31.32 -46.71 18.93
C SER A 43 30.85 -46.01 20.20
N ARG A 44 30.72 -46.74 21.31
CA ARG A 44 30.30 -46.19 22.61
C ARG A 44 31.13 -44.97 23.03
N ASP A 45 32.37 -44.88 22.55
CA ASP A 45 33.26 -43.76 22.79
C ASP A 45 32.77 -42.47 22.12
N LEU A 46 32.20 -42.55 20.91
CA LEU A 46 31.65 -41.41 20.18
C LEU A 46 30.37 -40.88 20.86
N ALA A 47 29.50 -41.77 21.32
CA ALA A 47 28.30 -41.42 22.08
C ALA A 47 28.64 -40.79 23.45
N ARG A 48 29.70 -41.28 24.11
CA ARG A 48 30.20 -40.70 25.37
C ARG A 48 30.83 -39.33 25.16
N PHE A 49 31.56 -39.13 24.06
CA PHE A 49 32.15 -37.85 23.68
C PHE A 49 31.09 -36.78 23.39
N ALA A 50 29.99 -37.14 22.72
CA ALA A 50 28.89 -36.21 22.42
C ALA A 50 28.07 -35.78 23.66
N ARG A 51 28.07 -36.55 24.75
CA ARG A 51 27.31 -36.22 25.97
C ARG A 51 27.79 -34.95 26.68
N ASN A 52 29.02 -34.51 26.43
CA ASN A 52 29.61 -33.34 27.09
C ASN A 52 29.68 -32.10 26.17
N GLY A 53 28.86 -32.05 25.12
CA GLY A 53 28.78 -30.89 24.21
C GLY A 53 29.71 -30.95 23.00
N GLY A 54 30.46 -32.05 22.80
CA GLY A 54 31.36 -32.22 21.66
C GLY A 54 32.65 -31.37 21.76
N PRO A 55 33.51 -31.37 20.72
CA PRO A 55 34.74 -30.61 20.70
C PRO A 55 34.45 -29.11 20.55
N ASP A 56 35.30 -28.25 21.15
CA ASP A 56 35.20 -26.80 20.96
C ASP A 56 35.55 -26.41 19.52
N LEU A 57 34.52 -25.99 18.77
CA LEU A 57 34.62 -25.58 17.38
C LEU A 57 34.91 -24.07 17.21
N CYS A 58 35.20 -23.34 18.30
CA CYS A 58 35.48 -21.90 18.20
C CYS A 58 36.67 -21.58 17.28
N HIS A 59 37.64 -22.49 17.16
CA HIS A 59 38.78 -22.35 16.25
C HIS A 59 38.42 -22.40 14.75
N LEU A 60 37.20 -22.85 14.40
CA LEU A 60 36.69 -22.85 13.02
C LEU A 60 35.96 -21.54 12.66
N ARG A 61 35.78 -20.60 13.60
CA ARG A 61 35.23 -19.27 13.30
C ARG A 61 36.25 -18.49 12.47
N GLY A 62 35.86 -18.13 11.25
CA GLY A 62 36.69 -17.32 10.33
C GLY A 62 37.38 -18.12 9.24
N TYR A 63 37.16 -19.44 9.14
CA TYR A 63 37.61 -20.21 7.97
C TYR A 63 36.72 -19.89 6.75
N PRO A 64 37.30 -19.60 5.57
CA PRO A 64 36.53 -19.39 4.35
C PRO A 64 35.88 -20.71 3.90
N GLU A 65 34.61 -20.67 3.52
CA GLU A 65 33.86 -21.84 3.04
C GLU A 65 34.54 -22.45 1.81
N GLN A 66 34.87 -23.75 1.88
CA GLN A 66 35.23 -24.51 0.69
C GLN A 66 33.98 -24.73 -0.17
N ARG A 67 34.07 -24.38 -1.45
CA ARG A 67 33.01 -24.61 -2.45
C ARG A 67 32.63 -26.09 -2.45
N GLY A 68 31.41 -26.39 -1.99
CA GLY A 68 30.77 -27.71 -2.17
C GLY A 68 30.18 -28.39 -0.94
N ALA A 69 30.15 -27.77 0.24
CA ALA A 69 29.57 -28.39 1.44
C ALA A 69 28.06 -28.12 1.61
N ALA A 70 27.32 -29.16 2.01
CA ALA A 70 25.87 -29.16 2.19
C ALA A 70 25.40 -28.27 3.35
N THR A 71 24.29 -27.57 3.14
CA THR A 71 23.65 -26.65 4.09
C THR A 71 23.12 -27.40 5.33
N MET A 72 23.63 -27.05 6.51
CA MET A 72 23.16 -27.59 7.80
C MET A 72 21.81 -26.94 8.20
N ALA A 73 20.79 -27.76 8.46
CA ALA A 73 19.52 -27.31 9.03
C ALA A 73 19.61 -27.23 10.56
N SER A 74 19.23 -26.10 11.15
CA SER A 74 19.06 -25.98 12.61
C SER A 74 17.67 -26.46 13.01
N THR A 75 17.59 -27.58 13.73
CA THR A 75 16.37 -28.04 14.40
C THR A 75 16.15 -27.25 15.69
N SER A 76 15.28 -26.24 15.66
CA SER A 76 14.67 -25.68 16.87
C SER A 76 13.41 -26.46 17.21
N SER A 77 13.42 -27.15 18.36
CA SER A 77 12.33 -27.94 18.92
C SER A 77 11.12 -27.07 19.27
N ALA A 78 10.00 -27.29 18.59
CA ALA A 78 8.71 -26.71 18.95
C ALA A 78 8.03 -27.54 20.04
N SER A 79 7.87 -26.97 21.23
CA SER A 79 7.07 -27.55 22.31
C SER A 79 5.59 -27.52 21.95
N SER A 80 4.99 -28.70 21.86
CA SER A 80 3.56 -28.95 21.68
C SER A 80 2.75 -28.50 22.92
N SER A 81 1.82 -27.56 22.72
CA SER A 81 0.68 -27.40 23.64
C SER A 81 -0.61 -27.41 22.83
N SER A 82 -1.28 -28.56 22.84
CA SER A 82 -2.60 -28.76 22.29
C SER A 82 -3.65 -28.38 23.34
N ARG A 83 -4.40 -27.31 23.09
CA ARG A 83 -5.80 -27.22 23.56
C ARG A 83 -6.67 -26.72 22.43
N ARG A 84 -7.32 -27.71 21.84
CA ARG A 84 -8.33 -27.63 20.79
C ARG A 84 -9.66 -27.33 21.47
N THR A 85 -10.18 -26.11 21.31
CA THR A 85 -11.60 -25.83 21.48
C THR A 85 -12.21 -25.70 20.09
N HIS A 86 -13.11 -26.63 19.77
CA HIS A 86 -13.97 -26.57 18.61
C HIS A 86 -14.84 -25.32 18.70
N ASN A 87 -14.84 -24.48 17.68
CA ASN A 87 -16.03 -23.72 17.36
C ASN A 87 -16.21 -23.51 15.85
N THR A 88 -17.48 -23.36 15.51
CA THR A 88 -18.20 -23.58 14.27
C THR A 88 -17.71 -22.84 13.02
N LYS A 89 -17.94 -23.50 11.87
CA LYS A 89 -17.78 -23.00 10.51
C LYS A 89 -18.39 -21.60 10.36
N GLY A 90 -17.54 -20.62 10.07
CA GLY A 90 -17.89 -19.37 9.42
C GLY A 90 -16.79 -19.06 8.42
N THR A 91 -17.11 -18.99 7.14
CA THR A 91 -16.18 -18.64 6.06
C THR A 91 -15.83 -17.16 6.16
N ALA A 92 -15.00 -16.81 7.13
CA ALA A 92 -14.39 -15.49 7.20
C ALA A 92 -13.22 -15.46 6.21
N LEU A 93 -13.38 -14.68 5.15
CA LEU A 93 -12.31 -14.30 4.23
C LEU A 93 -11.11 -13.85 5.09
N VAL A 94 -10.01 -14.60 5.04
CA VAL A 94 -8.82 -14.34 5.85
C VAL A 94 -8.27 -12.97 5.44
N THR A 95 -8.53 -12.00 6.27
CA THR A 95 -8.06 -10.63 6.16
C THR A 95 -6.55 -10.61 6.45
N ILE A 96 -5.73 -10.83 5.41
CA ILE A 96 -4.26 -10.70 5.43
C ILE A 96 -3.89 -9.21 5.49
N ARG A 97 -4.30 -8.47 6.52
CA ARG A 97 -4.20 -6.99 6.56
C ARG A 97 -2.85 -6.43 7.03
N THR A 98 -1.93 -7.23 7.57
CA THR A 98 -0.67 -6.69 8.14
C THR A 98 0.63 -7.24 7.57
N SER A 99 0.63 -8.41 6.92
CA SER A 99 1.87 -9.02 6.42
C SER A 99 2.19 -8.76 4.95
N ALA A 100 1.26 -8.23 4.16
CA ALA A 100 1.49 -8.03 2.74
C ALA A 100 2.47 -6.88 2.47
N LYS A 101 2.25 -5.67 2.99
CA LYS A 101 2.98 -4.47 2.56
C LYS A 101 4.37 -4.31 3.22
N ASP A 102 5.19 -5.35 3.15
CA ASP A 102 6.56 -5.42 3.68
C ASP A 102 7.60 -4.86 2.68
N LYS A 103 8.90 -5.07 2.97
CA LYS A 103 9.99 -4.63 2.08
C LYS A 103 10.05 -5.40 0.75
N ASN A 104 9.57 -6.64 0.71
CA ASN A 104 9.49 -7.41 -0.55
C ASN A 104 8.39 -6.86 -1.45
N PHE A 105 7.28 -6.41 -0.87
CA PHE A 105 6.26 -5.67 -1.61
C PHE A 105 6.80 -4.36 -2.19
N GLU A 106 7.59 -3.61 -1.42
CA GLU A 106 8.27 -2.41 -1.93
C GLU A 106 9.26 -2.74 -3.05
N GLN A 107 10.03 -3.82 -2.93
CA GLN A 107 10.90 -4.25 -4.03
C GLN A 107 10.09 -4.58 -5.28
N HIS A 108 8.99 -5.33 -5.13
CA HIS A 108 8.07 -5.64 -6.22
C HIS A 108 7.55 -4.38 -6.91
N LEU A 109 7.14 -3.36 -6.15
CA LEU A 109 6.70 -2.08 -6.73
C LEU A 109 7.83 -1.42 -7.53
N ASN A 110 9.04 -1.36 -6.98
CA ASN A 110 10.19 -0.75 -7.65
C ASN A 110 10.56 -1.48 -8.95
N ASP A 111 10.51 -2.82 -8.96
CA ASP A 111 10.78 -3.66 -10.12
C ASP A 111 9.76 -3.45 -11.24
N HIS A 112 8.57 -2.94 -10.90
CA HIS A 112 7.46 -2.71 -11.83
C HIS A 112 7.16 -1.23 -12.09
N GLY A 113 8.11 -0.34 -11.81
CA GLY A 113 7.98 1.09 -12.14
C GLY A 113 7.08 1.89 -11.20
N VAL A 114 6.81 1.40 -9.99
CA VAL A 114 5.98 2.09 -8.99
C VAL A 114 6.85 2.54 -7.82
N TYR A 115 6.99 3.85 -7.65
CA TYR A 115 7.99 4.46 -6.77
C TYR A 115 7.34 5.38 -5.74
N PHE A 116 7.75 5.27 -4.48
CA PHE A 116 7.36 6.23 -3.42
C PHE A 116 8.54 7.03 -2.85
N SER A 117 9.65 7.08 -3.58
CA SER A 117 10.85 7.84 -3.22
C SER A 117 10.92 9.16 -3.99
N HIS A 118 11.21 10.25 -3.27
CA HIS A 118 11.18 11.64 -3.74
C HIS A 118 12.18 11.99 -4.86
N CYS A 119 13.09 11.09 -5.22
CA CYS A 119 14.25 11.43 -6.04
C CYS A 119 14.18 10.98 -7.51
N ARG A 120 13.11 10.28 -7.92
CA ARG A 120 13.04 9.69 -9.27
C ARG A 120 12.39 10.57 -10.33
N SER A 121 11.45 11.43 -9.94
CA SER A 121 10.78 12.36 -10.86
C SER A 121 10.34 13.63 -10.13
N LYS A 122 10.23 14.71 -10.90
CA LYS A 122 9.59 15.96 -10.46
C LYS A 122 8.14 15.99 -10.96
N VAL A 123 7.24 16.52 -10.13
CA VAL A 123 5.85 16.82 -10.49
C VAL A 123 5.83 18.23 -11.10
N ARG A 124 5.29 18.38 -12.31
CA ARG A 124 5.33 19.64 -13.05
C ARG A 124 4.46 20.73 -12.40
N ASN A 125 3.25 20.38 -11.96
CA ASN A 125 2.29 21.30 -11.34
C ASN A 125 2.40 21.38 -9.80
N ILE A 126 3.55 21.07 -9.20
CA ILE A 126 3.67 20.95 -7.74
C ILE A 126 3.42 22.27 -6.98
N ASP A 127 3.81 23.41 -7.55
CA ASP A 127 3.65 24.70 -6.89
C ASP A 127 2.18 25.15 -6.93
N GLU A 128 1.49 24.92 -8.06
CA GLU A 128 0.03 25.14 -8.14
C GLU A 128 -0.71 24.27 -7.11
N ILE A 129 -0.33 23.00 -6.98
CA ILE A 129 -0.89 22.10 -5.96
C ILE A 129 -0.68 22.68 -4.56
N ARG A 130 0.54 23.09 -4.21
CA ARG A 130 0.83 23.66 -2.88
C ARG A 130 -0.02 24.91 -2.61
N ASP A 131 -0.15 25.79 -3.59
CA ASP A 131 -0.96 27.00 -3.49
C ASP A 131 -2.45 26.67 -3.32
N ARG A 132 -2.99 25.73 -4.11
CA ARG A 132 -4.38 25.24 -3.99
C ARG A 132 -4.65 24.65 -2.62
N LEU A 133 -3.74 23.83 -2.10
CA LEU A 133 -3.89 23.17 -0.80
C LEU A 133 -3.81 24.17 0.36
N ALA A 134 -3.02 25.24 0.24
CA ALA A 134 -2.88 26.26 1.27
C ALA A 134 -4.07 27.23 1.38
N ARG A 135 -5.03 27.21 0.45
CA ARG A 135 -6.18 28.14 0.43
C ARG A 135 -7.04 27.98 1.69
N LYS A 136 -7.36 29.10 2.34
CA LYS A 136 -8.25 29.13 3.50
C LYS A 136 -9.66 28.68 3.10
N ARG A 137 -10.29 27.83 3.91
CA ARG A 137 -11.65 27.35 3.67
C ARG A 137 -12.64 28.03 4.62
N PRO A 138 -13.75 28.62 4.13
CA PRO A 138 -14.80 29.18 4.99
C PRO A 138 -15.41 28.18 5.97
N SER A 139 -15.47 26.90 5.60
CA SER A 139 -15.97 25.81 6.46
C SER A 139 -15.10 25.52 7.68
N LEU A 140 -13.88 26.07 7.72
CA LEU A 140 -12.90 25.91 8.80
C LEU A 140 -12.52 27.27 9.41
N SER A 141 -13.39 28.27 9.31
CA SER A 141 -13.15 29.54 9.98
C SER A 141 -13.08 29.35 11.51
N PRO A 142 -12.36 30.22 12.24
CA PRO A 142 -12.28 30.14 13.70
C PRO A 142 -13.64 30.16 14.42
N SER A 143 -14.67 30.74 13.79
CA SER A 143 -16.05 30.75 14.29
C SER A 143 -16.82 29.45 14.06
N ARG A 144 -16.38 28.62 13.11
CA ARG A 144 -17.02 27.33 12.75
C ARG A 144 -16.38 26.13 13.45
N PHE A 145 -15.14 26.28 13.90
CA PHE A 145 -14.42 25.25 14.64
C PHE A 145 -13.79 25.82 15.92
N SER A 146 -14.44 25.51 17.04
CA SER A 146 -14.13 26.05 18.37
C SER A 146 -12.92 25.36 19.01
N GLN A 147 -12.34 26.01 20.03
CA GLN A 147 -11.31 25.41 20.87
C GLN A 147 -11.82 24.15 21.61
N GLY A 148 -13.11 24.11 21.95
CA GLY A 148 -13.74 22.93 22.56
C GLY A 148 -13.72 21.72 21.62
N GLN A 149 -14.13 21.91 20.37
CA GLN A 149 -14.09 20.86 19.35
C GLN A 149 -12.67 20.36 19.08
N PHE A 150 -11.67 21.25 19.04
CA PHE A 150 -10.26 20.86 18.94
C PHE A 150 -9.83 19.98 20.13
N LYS A 151 -10.16 20.37 21.36
CA LYS A 151 -9.86 19.57 22.56
C LYS A 151 -10.55 18.20 22.51
N THR A 152 -11.78 18.13 22.01
CA THR A 152 -12.50 16.86 21.80
C THR A 152 -11.81 15.98 20.77
N PHE A 153 -11.39 16.55 19.62
CA PHE A 153 -10.63 15.82 18.60
C PHE A 153 -9.35 15.24 19.19
N ARG A 154 -8.55 16.05 19.92
CA ARG A 154 -7.30 15.59 20.51
C ARG A 154 -7.49 14.46 21.51
N ARG A 155 -8.49 14.56 22.40
CA ARG A 155 -8.84 13.46 23.32
C ARG A 155 -9.25 12.20 22.56
N ALA A 156 -10.04 12.35 21.51
CA ALA A 156 -10.45 11.21 20.70
C ALA A 156 -9.26 10.54 19.99
N ASP A 157 -8.24 11.30 19.60
CA ASP A 157 -6.99 10.76 19.04
C ASP A 157 -6.19 10.02 20.11
N ASP A 158 -6.01 10.62 21.30
CA ASP A 158 -5.32 10.00 22.44
C ASP A 158 -5.99 8.67 22.87
N ASP A 159 -7.32 8.60 22.80
CA ASP A 159 -8.12 7.44 23.20
C ASP A 159 -8.24 6.36 22.11
N ALA A 160 -7.84 6.63 20.86
CA ALA A 160 -8.05 5.71 19.75
C ALA A 160 -7.07 4.54 19.78
N VAL A 161 -7.57 3.31 19.84
CA VAL A 161 -6.74 2.09 19.95
C VAL A 161 -6.77 1.23 18.69
N SER A 162 -7.71 1.48 17.77
CA SER A 162 -7.89 0.69 16.54
C SER A 162 -8.06 1.57 15.30
N GLU A 163 -7.89 0.96 14.11
CA GLU A 163 -8.17 1.62 12.83
C GLU A 163 -9.66 2.01 12.73
N ASP A 164 -10.56 1.16 13.24
CA ASP A 164 -12.00 1.41 13.25
C ASP A 164 -12.36 2.60 14.15
N ASP A 165 -11.71 2.75 15.31
CA ASP A 165 -11.90 3.91 16.18
C ASP A 165 -11.50 5.21 15.48
N ILE A 166 -10.36 5.21 14.78
CA ILE A 166 -9.88 6.35 14.00
C ILE A 166 -10.91 6.69 12.91
N MET A 167 -11.36 5.69 12.16
CA MET A 167 -12.35 5.85 11.09
C MET A 167 -13.69 6.39 11.60
N ALA A 168 -14.14 5.95 12.77
CA ALA A 168 -15.43 6.37 13.32
C ALA A 168 -15.36 7.73 14.03
N ARG A 169 -14.29 8.01 14.77
CA ARG A 169 -14.20 9.17 15.69
C ARG A 169 -13.45 10.35 15.11
N LEU A 170 -12.45 10.12 14.27
CA LEU A 170 -11.52 11.16 13.79
C LEU A 170 -11.79 11.55 12.34
N ILE A 171 -11.91 10.56 11.46
CA ILE A 171 -12.03 10.80 10.01
C ILE A 171 -13.24 11.67 9.63
N PRO A 172 -14.44 11.55 10.24
CA PRO A 172 -15.54 12.46 9.93
C PRO A 172 -15.21 13.92 10.22
N THR A 173 -14.48 14.19 11.31
CA THR A 173 -14.04 15.55 11.66
C THR A 173 -12.96 16.05 10.69
N ILE A 174 -12.03 15.19 10.30
CA ILE A 174 -10.96 15.54 9.34
C ILE A 174 -11.55 15.77 7.95
N CYS A 175 -12.28 14.82 7.39
CA CYS A 175 -12.86 14.91 6.05
C CYS A 175 -13.95 15.98 5.96
N GLY A 176 -14.73 16.19 7.02
CA GLY A 176 -15.89 17.08 7.01
C GLY A 176 -16.97 16.65 6.03
N ASN A 177 -18.00 17.48 5.92
CA ASN A 177 -19.09 17.23 4.98
C ASN A 177 -18.65 17.56 3.55
N THR A 178 -19.00 16.68 2.62
CA THR A 178 -18.75 16.81 1.18
C THR A 178 -19.80 16.01 0.41
N ASP A 179 -20.04 16.42 -0.82
CA ASP A 179 -20.85 15.71 -1.83
C ASP A 179 -20.01 14.78 -2.71
N ILE A 180 -18.69 14.71 -2.49
CA ILE A 180 -17.81 13.81 -3.22
C ILE A 180 -18.19 12.36 -2.93
N HIS A 181 -18.52 11.62 -4.00
CA HIS A 181 -18.83 10.20 -3.92
C HIS A 181 -17.63 9.41 -3.41
N SER A 182 -17.82 8.70 -2.30
CA SER A 182 -16.75 8.02 -1.59
C SER A 182 -17.22 6.70 -1.00
N GLN A 183 -16.27 5.76 -0.84
CA GLN A 183 -16.50 4.47 -0.20
C GLN A 183 -15.30 4.11 0.67
N GLN A 184 -15.54 3.22 1.63
CA GLN A 184 -14.53 2.73 2.55
C GLN A 184 -14.26 1.23 2.31
N ASP A 185 -13.03 0.81 2.62
CA ASP A 185 -12.63 -0.60 2.67
C ASP A 185 -12.83 -1.39 1.34
N ILE A 186 -12.69 -0.70 0.21
CA ILE A 186 -12.86 -1.31 -1.12
C ILE A 186 -11.56 -1.98 -1.59
N ILE A 187 -11.69 -3.23 -2.03
CA ILE A 187 -10.66 -3.99 -2.75
C ILE A 187 -10.90 -3.80 -4.26
N PHE A 188 -9.88 -3.44 -5.03
CA PHE A 188 -10.05 -3.29 -6.48
C PHE A 188 -9.95 -4.66 -7.15
N THR A 189 -11.10 -5.23 -7.47
CA THR A 189 -11.20 -6.58 -8.05
C THR A 189 -11.27 -6.58 -9.57
N GLU A 190 -11.70 -5.46 -10.16
CA GLU A 190 -11.96 -5.33 -11.60
C GLU A 190 -10.84 -4.60 -12.36
N LEU A 191 -9.92 -3.95 -11.65
CA LEU A 191 -8.81 -3.23 -12.30
C LEU A 191 -7.75 -4.20 -12.81
N LEU A 192 -7.26 -3.96 -14.01
CA LEU A 192 -6.07 -4.62 -14.54
C LEU A 192 -4.89 -4.41 -13.57
N PRO A 193 -4.08 -5.43 -13.27
CA PRO A 193 -2.90 -5.25 -12.41
C PRO A 193 -1.95 -4.17 -12.95
N ILE A 194 -1.43 -3.31 -12.08
CA ILE A 194 -0.39 -2.33 -12.46
C ILE A 194 1.01 -2.97 -12.47
N THR A 195 1.15 -4.13 -11.82
CA THR A 195 2.41 -4.89 -11.72
C THR A 195 2.26 -6.28 -12.34
N THR A 196 1.89 -7.30 -11.56
CA THR A 196 1.63 -8.69 -11.98
C THR A 196 0.37 -9.22 -11.29
N GLU A 197 -0.15 -10.36 -11.76
CA GLU A 197 -1.30 -11.04 -11.15
C GLU A 197 -0.97 -11.66 -9.78
N ASP A 198 0.31 -11.91 -9.49
CA ASP A 198 0.78 -12.45 -8.21
C ASP A 198 0.78 -11.39 -7.09
N ALA A 199 0.66 -10.11 -7.45
CA ALA A 199 0.59 -9.02 -6.49
C ALA A 199 -0.77 -9.00 -5.78
N PRO A 200 -0.84 -8.53 -4.52
CA PRO A 200 -2.10 -8.30 -3.84
C PRO A 200 -2.94 -7.33 -4.63
N LYS A 201 -4.23 -7.58 -4.64
CA LYS A 201 -5.18 -6.57 -5.07
C LYS A 201 -5.02 -5.33 -4.17
N PRO A 202 -5.00 -4.12 -4.74
CA PRO A 202 -5.00 -2.90 -3.93
C PRO A 202 -6.31 -2.83 -3.13
N GLN A 203 -6.19 -2.33 -1.91
CA GLN A 203 -7.31 -2.02 -1.04
C GLN A 203 -7.02 -0.63 -0.48
N SER A 204 -8.03 0.23 -0.42
CA SER A 204 -7.91 1.53 0.23
C SER A 204 -8.92 1.66 1.37
N THR A 205 -8.50 2.26 2.48
CA THR A 205 -9.39 2.51 3.62
C THR A 205 -10.51 3.47 3.24
N LEU A 206 -10.22 4.54 2.50
CA LEU A 206 -11.21 5.44 1.92
C LEU A 206 -10.75 5.89 0.54
N LEU A 207 -11.66 5.88 -0.43
CA LEU A 207 -11.43 6.44 -1.75
C LEU A 207 -12.54 7.43 -2.13
N ASP A 208 -12.16 8.44 -2.91
CA ASP A 208 -13.09 9.30 -3.62
C ASP A 208 -13.02 9.04 -5.12
N GLY A 209 -14.16 9.13 -5.79
CA GLY A 209 -14.26 9.00 -7.24
C GLY A 209 -15.53 9.63 -7.80
N ALA A 210 -15.87 9.29 -9.03
CA ALA A 210 -17.09 9.69 -9.69
C ALA A 210 -18.17 8.62 -9.53
N HIS A 211 -19.43 8.99 -9.68
CA HIS A 211 -20.50 8.05 -9.89
C HIS A 211 -20.37 7.41 -11.27
N ILE A 212 -20.76 6.13 -11.38
CA ILE A 212 -20.67 5.40 -12.65
C ILE A 212 -21.48 6.05 -13.79
N HIS A 213 -22.58 6.77 -13.48
CA HIS A 213 -23.41 7.43 -14.48
C HIS A 213 -22.79 8.71 -15.05
N GLU A 214 -21.74 9.26 -14.41
CA GLU A 214 -20.99 10.40 -14.94
C GLU A 214 -20.05 9.98 -16.10
N VAL A 215 -19.82 8.68 -16.29
CA VAL A 215 -18.98 8.13 -17.37
C VAL A 215 -19.84 7.65 -18.54
N HIS A 216 -19.51 8.10 -19.76
CA HIS A 216 -20.24 7.76 -20.99
C HIS A 216 -20.35 6.23 -21.19
N GLU A 217 -21.44 5.77 -21.81
CA GLU A 217 -21.68 4.34 -21.99
C GLU A 217 -20.58 3.64 -22.80
N ALA A 218 -20.06 4.29 -23.84
CA ALA A 218 -18.97 3.75 -24.64
C ALA A 218 -17.72 3.48 -23.79
N LEU A 219 -17.33 4.39 -22.89
CA LEU A 219 -16.21 4.20 -21.96
C LEU A 219 -16.48 3.06 -20.96
N ARG A 220 -17.72 2.94 -20.48
CA ARG A 220 -18.15 1.87 -19.57
C ARG A 220 -18.14 0.49 -20.22
N ALA A 221 -18.43 0.42 -21.52
CA ALA A 221 -18.41 -0.81 -22.32
C ALA A 221 -17.04 -1.11 -22.94
N ASN A 222 -16.14 -0.13 -22.99
CA ASN A 222 -14.83 -0.26 -23.61
C ASN A 222 -13.91 -1.19 -22.79
N GLY A 223 -13.48 -2.30 -23.40
CA GLY A 223 -12.64 -3.31 -22.77
C GLY A 223 -11.22 -2.86 -22.42
N GLN A 224 -10.75 -1.73 -22.94
CA GLN A 224 -9.45 -1.14 -22.61
C GLN A 224 -9.57 -0.10 -21.49
N ILE A 225 -10.64 0.70 -21.45
CA ILE A 225 -10.81 1.77 -20.45
C ILE A 225 -11.51 1.29 -19.18
N ARG A 226 -12.59 0.51 -19.29
CA ARG A 226 -13.33 -0.02 -18.13
C ARG A 226 -12.39 -0.64 -17.08
N PRO A 227 -11.44 -1.54 -17.41
CA PRO A 227 -10.54 -2.14 -16.42
C PRO A 227 -9.44 -1.20 -15.90
N MET A 228 -9.37 0.05 -16.37
CA MET A 228 -8.47 1.07 -15.84
C MET A 228 -9.17 1.97 -14.81
N ILE A 229 -10.48 2.16 -14.92
CA ILE A 229 -11.22 3.15 -14.13
C ILE A 229 -12.29 2.55 -13.21
N VAL A 230 -12.75 1.31 -13.43
CA VAL A 230 -13.82 0.69 -12.63
C VAL A 230 -13.21 -0.25 -11.58
N PRO A 231 -13.20 0.10 -10.28
CA PRO A 231 -12.53 -0.71 -9.26
C PRO A 231 -13.27 -2.00 -8.88
N SER A 232 -14.60 -2.00 -8.94
CA SER A 232 -15.47 -3.09 -8.47
C SER A 232 -16.68 -3.28 -9.40
N LYS A 233 -17.29 -4.47 -9.36
CA LYS A 233 -18.57 -4.73 -10.04
C LYS A 233 -19.75 -4.04 -9.36
N ASP A 234 -19.60 -3.69 -8.08
CA ASP A 234 -20.62 -2.95 -7.35
C ASP A 234 -20.74 -1.52 -7.91
N LYS A 235 -21.91 -1.20 -8.46
CA LYS A 235 -22.21 0.09 -9.09
C LYS A 235 -22.22 1.26 -8.10
N ASN A 236 -22.29 0.99 -6.80
CA ASN A 236 -22.21 2.00 -5.75
C ASN A 236 -20.77 2.38 -5.40
N VAL A 237 -19.78 1.63 -5.87
CA VAL A 237 -18.37 1.97 -5.67
C VAL A 237 -17.96 3.09 -6.65
N PRO A 238 -17.28 4.15 -6.17
CA PRO A 238 -16.80 5.21 -7.03
C PRO A 238 -15.89 4.69 -8.14
N VAL A 239 -16.07 5.21 -9.36
CA VAL A 239 -15.19 4.94 -10.51
C VAL A 239 -14.20 6.08 -10.70
N ALA A 240 -13.15 5.84 -11.49
CA ALA A 240 -12.10 6.80 -11.77
C ALA A 240 -11.51 7.41 -10.49
N ALA A 241 -11.30 6.58 -9.46
CA ALA A 241 -10.86 7.03 -8.15
C ALA A 241 -9.48 7.71 -8.23
N ASN A 242 -9.35 8.89 -7.63
CA ASN A 242 -8.11 9.68 -7.68
C ASN A 242 -7.80 10.46 -6.39
N PHE A 243 -8.50 10.15 -5.30
CA PHE A 243 -8.07 10.52 -3.95
C PHE A 243 -8.22 9.31 -3.04
N PHE A 244 -7.22 9.08 -2.19
CA PHE A 244 -7.16 7.95 -1.26
C PHE A 244 -6.75 8.42 0.13
N LEU A 245 -7.35 7.86 1.17
CA LEU A 245 -6.93 8.08 2.55
C LEU A 245 -6.65 6.72 3.19
N GLU A 246 -5.44 6.59 3.73
CA GLU A 246 -5.05 5.43 4.53
C GLU A 246 -4.84 5.86 5.98
N VAL A 247 -5.27 5.00 6.90
CA VAL A 247 -5.08 5.21 8.34
C VAL A 247 -4.40 3.99 8.93
N LYS A 248 -3.63 4.20 10.00
CA LYS A 248 -3.14 3.09 10.83
C LYS A 248 -3.31 3.39 12.31
N ARG A 249 -3.62 2.33 13.05
CA ARG A 249 -3.57 2.32 14.51
C ARG A 249 -2.17 2.75 15.00
N PRO A 250 -2.03 3.31 16.22
CA PRO A 250 -0.76 3.86 16.69
C PRO A 250 0.44 2.88 16.64
N ASP A 251 0.21 1.60 16.89
CA ASP A 251 1.23 0.53 16.81
C ASP A 251 1.30 -0.14 15.42
N GLY A 252 0.57 0.39 14.45
CA GLY A 252 0.62 -0.01 13.05
C GLY A 252 1.89 0.48 12.34
N SER A 253 2.27 -0.18 11.26
CA SER A 253 3.45 0.23 10.49
C SER A 253 3.15 1.39 9.56
N PHE A 254 3.70 2.58 9.86
CA PHE A 254 3.66 3.74 8.97
C PHE A 254 4.21 3.42 7.56
N LEU A 255 5.30 2.66 7.48
CA LEU A 255 5.88 2.28 6.17
C LEU A 255 4.96 1.35 5.37
N ALA A 256 4.28 0.42 6.03
CA ALA A 256 3.29 -0.43 5.35
C ALA A 256 2.12 0.42 4.81
N MET A 257 1.65 1.39 5.58
CA MET A 257 0.61 2.36 5.18
C MET A 257 1.08 3.21 3.99
N LYS A 258 2.32 3.72 4.02
CA LYS A 258 2.91 4.50 2.93
C LYS A 258 3.01 3.68 1.63
N ARG A 259 3.39 2.41 1.70
CA ARG A 259 3.39 1.48 0.54
C ARG A 259 1.99 1.23 0.00
N GLN A 260 0.99 1.13 0.87
CA GLN A 260 -0.40 0.96 0.48
C GLN A 260 -0.93 2.19 -0.26
N ALA A 261 -0.66 3.40 0.27
CA ALA A 261 -1.04 4.65 -0.37
C ALA A 261 -0.33 4.87 -1.73
N CYS A 262 0.95 4.51 -1.83
CA CYS A 262 1.66 4.52 -3.11
C CYS A 262 0.98 3.58 -4.12
N TYR A 263 0.68 2.36 -3.68
CA TYR A 263 0.07 1.37 -4.57
C TYR A 263 -1.32 1.81 -5.04
N ALA A 264 -2.20 2.25 -4.13
CA ALA A 264 -3.53 2.76 -4.50
C ALA A 264 -3.44 4.01 -5.39
N GLY A 265 -2.57 4.96 -5.03
CA GLY A 265 -2.36 6.18 -5.81
C GLY A 265 -1.80 5.93 -7.21
N ALA A 266 -0.99 4.90 -7.41
CA ALA A 266 -0.54 4.48 -8.75
C ALA A 266 -1.71 4.00 -9.63
N TYR A 267 -2.68 3.27 -9.06
CA TYR A 267 -3.92 2.92 -9.78
C TYR A 267 -4.75 4.15 -10.13
N GLY A 268 -4.88 5.11 -9.21
CA GLY A 268 -5.59 6.37 -9.50
C GLY A 268 -4.90 7.20 -10.58
N ALA A 269 -3.57 7.31 -10.52
CA ALA A 269 -2.78 8.02 -11.52
C ALA A 269 -2.94 7.36 -12.91
N ARG A 270 -2.95 6.03 -12.98
CA ARG A 270 -3.26 5.29 -14.21
C ARG A 270 -4.67 5.56 -14.71
N ALA A 271 -5.66 5.59 -13.82
CA ALA A 271 -7.05 5.88 -14.19
C ALA A 271 -7.16 7.28 -14.82
N MET A 272 -6.55 8.30 -14.21
CA MET A 272 -6.52 9.66 -14.76
C MET A 272 -5.79 9.72 -16.09
N HIS A 273 -4.63 9.06 -16.19
CA HIS A 273 -3.85 8.99 -17.43
C HIS A 273 -4.60 8.27 -18.56
N SER A 274 -5.36 7.22 -18.24
CA SER A 274 -6.18 6.49 -19.22
C SER A 274 -7.34 7.33 -19.75
N LEU A 275 -7.98 8.13 -18.89
CA LEU A 275 -9.02 9.07 -19.31
C LEU A 275 -8.45 10.20 -20.17
N GLN A 276 -7.31 10.76 -19.77
CA GLN A 276 -6.62 11.82 -20.52
C GLN A 276 -6.27 11.39 -21.95
N ASN A 277 -5.88 10.12 -22.11
CA ASN A 277 -5.43 9.57 -23.38
C ASN A 277 -6.51 8.78 -24.13
N TYR A 278 -7.76 8.87 -23.71
CA TYR A 278 -8.85 8.22 -24.43
C TYR A 278 -8.98 8.82 -25.83
N ASP A 279 -8.95 7.95 -26.83
CA ASP A 279 -9.03 8.28 -28.27
C ASP A 279 -7.90 9.20 -28.78
N GLU A 280 -6.75 9.22 -28.09
CA GLU A 280 -5.54 9.89 -28.60
C GLU A 280 -4.71 8.95 -29.48
N GLU A 281 -4.14 9.47 -30.57
CA GLU A 281 -3.25 8.69 -31.45
C GLU A 281 -1.98 8.22 -30.74
N LYS A 282 -1.47 9.04 -29.81
CA LYS A 282 -0.26 8.77 -29.04
C LYS A 282 -0.44 9.16 -27.58
N PRO A 283 0.01 8.32 -26.63
CA PRO A 283 -0.03 8.66 -25.21
C PRO A 283 0.78 9.92 -24.89
N VAL A 284 0.13 10.88 -24.27
CA VAL A 284 0.70 12.09 -23.68
C VAL A 284 1.10 11.80 -22.23
N TYR A 285 2.30 12.24 -21.86
CA TYR A 285 2.81 12.23 -20.50
C TYR A 285 3.11 13.67 -20.11
N ASP A 286 2.14 14.33 -19.47
CA ASP A 286 2.23 15.73 -19.12
C ASP A 286 3.14 15.98 -17.89
N GLY A 287 3.33 14.97 -17.04
CA GLY A 287 4.10 15.07 -15.80
C GLY A 287 3.35 15.80 -14.68
N ASP A 288 2.04 16.05 -14.85
CA ASP A 288 1.19 16.63 -13.82
C ASP A 288 0.65 15.56 -12.87
N ALA A 289 0.46 15.94 -11.62
CA ALA A 289 -0.27 15.11 -10.67
C ALA A 289 -1.76 15.47 -10.70
N HIS A 290 -2.58 14.47 -11.05
CA HIS A 290 -4.05 14.54 -11.02
C HIS A 290 -4.64 13.64 -9.92
N THR A 291 -3.80 12.93 -9.17
CA THR A 291 -4.18 11.98 -8.12
C THR A 291 -3.46 12.30 -6.83
N PHE A 292 -4.15 12.13 -5.71
CA PHE A 292 -3.63 12.45 -4.39
C PHE A 292 -3.86 11.30 -3.41
N SER A 293 -3.01 11.23 -2.38
CA SER A 293 -3.32 10.40 -1.22
C SER A 293 -2.99 11.12 0.08
N SER A 294 -3.66 10.70 1.13
CA SER A 294 -3.45 11.18 2.49
C SER A 294 -3.16 10.01 3.42
N LEU A 295 -2.30 10.25 4.40
CA LEU A 295 -2.00 9.31 5.48
C LEU A 295 -2.33 9.96 6.81
N TYR A 296 -3.09 9.29 7.67
CA TYR A 296 -3.25 9.69 9.07
C TYR A 296 -2.63 8.66 10.01
N TYR A 297 -1.66 9.10 10.81
CA TYR A 297 -0.97 8.24 11.78
C TYR A 297 -0.45 9.04 12.96
N GLY A 298 -0.85 8.65 14.18
CA GLY A 298 -0.36 9.23 15.43
C GLY A 298 -0.52 10.74 15.52
N GLY A 299 -1.69 11.27 15.17
CA GLY A 299 -1.95 12.72 15.17
C GLY A 299 -1.32 13.49 14.01
N VAL A 300 -0.58 12.84 13.11
CA VAL A 300 0.06 13.48 11.95
C VAL A 300 -0.66 13.12 10.66
N LEU A 301 -0.90 14.13 9.84
CA LEU A 301 -1.48 14.01 8.52
C LEU A 301 -0.42 14.30 7.45
N HIS A 302 -0.18 13.36 6.54
CA HIS A 302 0.69 13.58 5.38
C HIS A 302 -0.11 13.59 4.08
N LEU A 303 0.20 14.51 3.18
CA LEU A 303 -0.41 14.61 1.85
C LEU A 303 0.62 14.30 0.77
N TYR A 304 0.22 13.50 -0.20
CA TYR A 304 1.03 13.06 -1.33
C TYR A 304 0.31 13.33 -2.65
N SER A 305 1.12 13.60 -3.67
CA SER A 305 0.71 13.68 -5.07
C SER A 305 1.19 12.44 -5.81
N HIS A 306 0.45 12.03 -6.84
CA HIS A 306 0.81 10.91 -7.71
C HIS A 306 0.75 11.33 -9.17
N HIS A 307 1.81 11.03 -9.91
CA HIS A 307 1.90 11.35 -11.33
C HIS A 307 2.50 10.19 -12.13
N VAL A 308 2.25 10.23 -13.44
CA VAL A 308 2.74 9.24 -14.41
C VAL A 308 3.86 9.86 -15.24
N THR A 309 4.91 9.09 -15.53
CA THR A 309 5.93 9.46 -16.51
C THR A 309 5.99 8.46 -17.66
N ALA A 310 6.52 8.93 -18.79
CA ALA A 310 6.78 8.08 -19.94
C ALA A 310 7.70 6.90 -19.55
N PRO A 311 7.61 5.76 -20.26
CA PRO A 311 8.53 4.65 -20.06
C PRO A 311 10.00 5.08 -20.21
N ALA A 312 10.89 4.53 -19.38
CA ALA A 312 12.33 4.79 -19.46
C ALA A 312 12.96 4.25 -20.76
N THR A 313 12.34 3.24 -21.40
CA THR A 313 12.78 2.65 -22.65
C THR A 313 11.64 2.57 -23.66
N PRO A 314 11.91 2.69 -24.98
CA PRO A 314 10.90 2.51 -26.01
C PRO A 314 10.18 1.16 -25.87
N GLY A 315 8.84 1.18 -25.87
CA GLY A 315 8.02 -0.03 -25.67
C GLY A 315 7.94 -0.51 -24.20
N GLY A 316 8.55 0.20 -23.25
CA GLY A 316 8.43 -0.08 -21.83
C GLY A 316 7.06 0.29 -21.24
N ARG A 317 6.90 0.03 -19.94
CA ARG A 317 5.70 0.43 -19.18
C ARG A 317 5.82 1.87 -18.66
N PRO A 318 4.70 2.60 -18.48
CA PRO A 318 4.70 3.85 -17.74
C PRO A 318 5.20 3.65 -16.31
N GLU A 319 5.80 4.69 -15.73
CA GLU A 319 6.20 4.71 -14.33
C GLU A 319 5.26 5.59 -13.51
N TYR A 320 5.08 5.23 -12.24
CA TYR A 320 4.18 5.89 -11.31
C TYR A 320 4.97 6.35 -10.09
N HIS A 321 4.79 7.59 -9.70
CA HIS A 321 5.58 8.23 -8.66
C HIS A 321 4.67 8.84 -7.60
N MET A 322 4.95 8.56 -6.34
CA MET A 322 4.33 9.21 -5.19
C MET A 322 5.32 10.20 -4.56
N ILE A 323 4.93 11.47 -4.49
CA ILE A 323 5.75 12.58 -3.98
C ILE A 323 5.02 13.27 -2.83
N GLU A 324 5.70 13.41 -1.68
CA GLU A 324 5.15 14.14 -0.52
C GLU A 324 5.00 15.64 -0.84
N ILE A 325 3.82 16.16 -0.55
CA ILE A 325 3.49 17.58 -0.72
C ILE A 325 3.82 18.32 0.58
N ASN A 326 3.26 17.84 1.70
CA ASN A 326 3.46 18.38 3.05
C ASN A 326 3.01 17.39 4.14
N GLY A 327 3.32 17.72 5.39
CA GLY A 327 2.82 17.05 6.59
C GLY A 327 2.37 18.06 7.65
N HIS A 328 1.35 17.71 8.43
CA HIS A 328 0.73 18.56 9.45
C HIS A 328 0.49 17.78 10.74
N VAL A 329 0.92 18.33 11.87
CA VAL A 329 0.65 17.75 13.20
C VAL A 329 -0.70 18.26 13.69
N LEU A 330 -1.75 17.48 13.48
CA LEU A 330 -3.14 17.88 13.76
C LEU A 330 -3.43 18.01 15.26
N THR A 331 -2.60 17.45 16.13
CA THR A 331 -2.80 17.44 17.59
C THR A 331 -2.06 18.56 18.33
N ASN A 332 -1.17 19.30 17.65
CA ASN A 332 -0.31 20.31 18.28
C ASN A 332 -1.09 21.55 18.72
N SER A 333 -1.75 22.22 17.77
CA SER A 333 -2.54 23.43 18.02
C SER A 333 -3.81 23.43 17.18
N ARG A 334 -4.80 24.25 17.56
CA ARG A 334 -6.03 24.41 16.76
C ARG A 334 -5.68 24.99 15.39
N GLU A 335 -4.73 25.90 15.32
CA GLU A 335 -4.27 26.52 14.09
C GLU A 335 -3.63 25.48 13.15
N ASP A 336 -2.81 24.56 13.67
CA ASP A 336 -2.24 23.44 12.91
C ASP A 336 -3.30 22.47 12.41
N PHE A 337 -4.27 22.14 13.27
CA PHE A 337 -5.42 21.34 12.90
C PHE A 337 -6.17 21.96 11.70
N LEU A 338 -6.51 23.24 11.79
CA LEU A 338 -7.26 23.94 10.73
C LEU A 338 -6.46 24.01 9.42
N ARG A 339 -5.14 24.22 9.49
CA ARG A 339 -4.26 24.22 8.31
C ARG A 339 -4.20 22.85 7.65
N GLY A 340 -3.94 21.79 8.42
CA GLY A 340 -3.80 20.44 7.88
C GLY A 340 -5.11 19.87 7.35
N VAL A 341 -6.21 20.03 8.09
CA VAL A 341 -7.54 19.63 7.65
C VAL A 341 -8.01 20.47 6.46
N GLY A 342 -7.68 21.75 6.42
CA GLY A 342 -7.90 22.60 5.25
C GLY A 342 -7.21 22.07 4.00
N ALA A 343 -5.91 21.75 4.11
CA ALA A 343 -5.13 21.19 3.02
C ALA A 343 -5.69 19.86 2.50
N LEU A 344 -6.10 18.95 3.40
CA LEU A 344 -6.73 17.69 3.00
C LEU A 344 -8.00 17.91 2.20
N ARG A 345 -8.92 18.74 2.72
CA ARG A 345 -10.20 18.96 2.04
C ARG A 345 -10.01 19.67 0.70
N ASN A 346 -9.07 20.61 0.61
CA ASN A 346 -8.70 21.23 -0.66
C ASN A 346 -8.09 20.22 -1.65
N ALA A 347 -7.30 19.25 -1.17
CA ALA A 347 -6.77 18.19 -2.02
C ALA A 347 -7.88 17.27 -2.57
N ARG A 348 -8.90 16.96 -1.78
CA ARG A 348 -10.10 16.22 -2.23
C ARG A 348 -10.87 16.98 -3.31
N ASP A 349 -11.10 18.28 -3.10
CA ASP A 349 -11.76 19.13 -4.09
C ASP A 349 -10.95 19.20 -5.39
N LEU A 350 -9.63 19.42 -5.28
CA LEU A 350 -8.73 19.48 -6.43
C LEU A 350 -8.70 18.16 -7.21
N ALA A 351 -8.67 17.02 -6.50
CA ALA A 351 -8.79 15.70 -7.10
C ALA A 351 -10.09 15.58 -7.91
N LYS A 352 -11.23 15.98 -7.32
CA LYS A 352 -12.52 15.99 -8.03
C LYS A 352 -12.47 16.88 -9.27
N GLU A 353 -11.95 18.10 -9.18
CA GLU A 353 -11.82 19.01 -10.33
C GLU A 353 -11.01 18.42 -11.49
N HIS A 354 -9.89 17.75 -11.20
CA HIS A 354 -9.10 17.07 -12.23
C HIS A 354 -9.86 15.89 -12.84
N ARG A 355 -10.42 15.02 -12.00
CA ARG A 355 -11.15 13.84 -12.44
C ARG A 355 -12.33 14.20 -13.32
N ASP A 356 -13.17 15.12 -12.87
CA ASP A 356 -14.40 15.48 -13.58
C ASP A 356 -14.08 16.09 -14.94
N ARG A 357 -13.03 16.93 -15.02
CA ARG A 357 -12.55 17.48 -16.29
C ARG A 357 -12.07 16.40 -17.25
N LEU A 358 -11.30 15.42 -16.76
CA LEU A 358 -10.80 14.31 -17.57
C LEU A 358 -11.94 13.38 -18.03
N ILE A 359 -12.91 13.11 -17.15
CA ILE A 359 -14.13 12.36 -17.53
C ILE A 359 -14.91 13.12 -18.61
N GLN A 360 -15.14 14.42 -18.44
CA GLN A 360 -15.85 15.24 -19.43
C GLN A 360 -15.14 15.25 -20.79
N ALA A 361 -13.81 15.41 -20.79
CA ALA A 361 -13.01 15.37 -22.02
C ALA A 361 -13.08 13.99 -22.70
N ALA A 362 -12.95 12.90 -21.94
CA ALA A 362 -13.08 11.55 -22.48
C ALA A 362 -14.49 11.27 -23.00
N ASN A 363 -15.53 11.68 -22.27
CA ASN A 363 -16.93 11.56 -22.68
C ASN A 363 -17.21 12.29 -24.00
N ALA A 364 -16.60 13.45 -24.22
CA ALA A 364 -16.78 14.23 -25.45
C ALA A 364 -16.17 13.56 -26.70
N ARG A 365 -15.24 12.62 -26.51
CA ARG A 365 -14.60 11.82 -27.57
C ARG A 365 -15.26 10.45 -27.77
N ALA A 366 -16.19 10.08 -26.89
CA ALA A 366 -16.70 8.72 -26.74
C ALA A 366 -17.91 8.38 -27.61
#